data_AF-A0A975R7N2-F1
#
_entry.id   AF-A0A975R7N2-F1
#
_cell.length_a   1.000
_cell.length_b   1.000
_cell.length_c   1.000
_cell.angle_alpha   90.00
_cell.angle_beta   90.00
_cell.angle_gamma   90.00
#
_symmetry.space_group_name_H-M   'P 1'
#
loop_
_entity.id
_entity.type
_entity.pdbx_description
1 polymer ?
#
loop_
_entity_poly.entity_id
_entity_poly.type
_entity_poly.pdbx_seq_one_letter_code
_entity_poly.pdbx_strand_id
1 'polypeptide(L)'
;MITISNRYSNTCVRVITAAAFIVSMGFVSGQASASGRHHEEKVEVRIKDMHDNLSINPAQEVLWAKVAETMQEDAKVMDKLTQARADHAKDMTAIDDLKSYAEITTAHADGIKNLIPVFSALYDSMSDEQKKAADTLFRHVDHKHGHKKPADK
;
A
#
# COMPACT_ATOMS: atom_id res chain seq x y z
N MET A 1 24.37 16.13 52.54
CA MET A 1 24.86 16.19 51.14
C MET A 1 24.29 14.97 50.42
N ILE A 2 23.87 15.12 49.16
CA ILE A 2 23.42 14.10 48.18
C ILE A 2 21.89 14.02 47.93
N THR A 3 21.54 14.41 46.71
CA THR A 3 20.30 14.39 45.93
C THR A 3 19.77 12.95 45.69
N ILE A 4 18.47 12.75 45.42
CA ILE A 4 17.94 11.86 44.36
C ILE A 4 16.42 12.05 44.16
N SER A 5 16.11 12.52 42.96
CA SER A 5 15.02 12.28 42.01
C SER A 5 13.62 11.81 42.43
N ASN A 6 12.69 12.64 41.95
CA ASN A 6 11.26 12.51 41.82
C ASN A 6 10.81 11.34 40.89
N ARG A 7 9.93 10.46 41.38
CA ARG A 7 9.12 9.53 40.57
C ARG A 7 7.70 9.50 41.13
N TYR A 8 6.80 10.28 40.54
CA TYR A 8 5.37 10.14 40.78
C TYR A 8 4.83 8.99 39.95
N SER A 9 4.50 7.92 40.66
CA SER A 9 3.67 6.81 40.20
C SER A 9 2.24 7.29 39.95
N ASN A 10 1.73 7.08 38.75
CA ASN A 10 0.29 7.15 38.46
C ASN A 10 -0.17 5.79 37.92
N THR A 11 -0.81 5.02 38.81
CA THR A 11 -1.59 3.83 38.46
C THR A 11 -3.07 4.16 38.63
N CYS A 12 -3.84 4.11 37.55
CA CYS A 12 -5.28 3.79 37.47
C CYS A 12 -5.71 3.98 35.98
N VAL A 13 -5.82 2.96 35.12
CA VAL A 13 -6.76 1.82 35.02
C VAL A 13 -7.85 2.05 33.94
N ARG A 14 -7.96 1.06 33.03
CA ARG A 14 -9.00 0.74 31.99
C ARG A 14 -8.81 1.37 30.60
N VAL A 15 -8.25 0.65 29.63
CA VAL A 15 -8.89 -0.37 28.75
C VAL A 15 -9.81 0.27 27.71
N ILE A 16 -9.24 0.60 26.56
CA ILE A 16 -9.85 0.34 25.25
C ILE A 16 -8.79 -0.39 24.43
N THR A 17 -9.01 -1.68 24.22
CA THR A 17 -8.23 -2.51 23.31
C THR A 17 -8.81 -2.34 21.92
N ALA A 18 -8.04 -1.84 20.96
CA ALA A 18 -8.05 -2.31 19.58
C ALA A 18 -6.91 -1.67 18.77
N ALA A 19 -5.96 -2.53 18.39
CA ALA A 19 -4.97 -2.40 17.31
C ALA A 19 -3.94 -1.26 17.38
N ALA A 20 -2.90 -1.47 18.20
CA ALA A 20 -1.57 -0.92 17.92
C ALA A 20 -0.93 -1.71 16.76
N PHE A 21 -0.79 -1.09 15.59
CA PHE A 21 0.29 -1.45 14.66
C PHE A 21 1.46 -0.52 14.92
N ILE A 22 2.47 -1.05 15.62
CA ILE A 22 3.77 -0.41 15.80
C ILE A 22 4.48 -0.45 14.44
N VAL A 23 4.55 0.68 13.74
CA VAL A 23 5.58 0.88 12.71
C VAL A 23 6.82 1.40 13.43
N SER A 24 7.82 0.51 13.52
CA SER A 24 9.20 0.87 13.83
C SER A 24 9.70 1.88 12.79
N MET A 25 9.79 3.15 13.19
CA MET A 25 10.47 4.19 12.44
C MET A 25 11.98 3.89 12.41
N GLY A 26 12.45 3.32 11.30
CA GLY A 26 13.79 3.62 10.82
C GLY A 26 13.79 5.03 10.26
N PHE A 27 14.16 6.02 11.07
CA PHE A 27 14.54 7.34 10.59
C PHE A 27 15.81 7.20 9.76
N VAL A 28 15.72 7.40 8.45
CA VAL A 28 16.84 7.88 7.66
C VAL A 28 16.41 9.21 7.04
N SER A 29 16.99 10.29 7.57
CA SER A 29 16.88 11.62 6.98
C SER A 29 17.55 11.64 5.61
N GLY A 30 16.85 12.18 4.61
CA GLY A 30 17.48 12.80 3.44
C GLY A 30 17.26 12.09 2.09
N GLN A 31 16.15 12.43 1.41
CA GLN A 31 16.11 12.85 0.00
C GLN A 31 14.65 13.03 -0.46
N ALA A 32 14.10 14.22 -0.21
CA ALA A 32 12.87 14.66 -0.87
C ALA A 32 13.22 15.04 -2.32
N SER A 33 13.30 14.03 -3.20
CA SER A 33 13.30 14.08 -4.69
C SER A 33 13.67 12.72 -5.33
N ALA A 34 14.00 11.70 -4.52
CA ALA A 34 14.21 10.32 -4.97
C ALA A 34 12.98 9.41 -4.77
N SER A 35 12.02 9.83 -3.94
CA SER A 35 10.86 9.00 -3.55
C SER A 35 9.88 8.74 -4.71
N GLY A 36 9.61 9.76 -5.55
CA GLY A 36 8.69 9.63 -6.69
C GLY A 36 9.21 8.71 -7.80
N ARG A 37 10.50 8.84 -8.17
CA ARG A 37 11.15 7.95 -9.15
C ARG A 37 11.17 6.49 -8.70
N HIS A 38 11.35 6.26 -7.39
CA HIS A 38 11.35 4.91 -6.82
C HIS A 38 9.95 4.29 -6.75
N HIS A 39 8.88 5.09 -6.65
CA HIS A 39 7.51 4.56 -6.76
C HIS A 39 7.11 4.25 -8.19
N GLU A 40 7.48 5.10 -9.15
CA GLU A 40 7.28 4.84 -10.58
C GLU A 40 8.03 3.57 -11.01
N GLU A 41 9.30 3.41 -10.61
CA GLU A 41 10.06 2.18 -10.85
C GLU A 41 9.37 0.94 -10.26
N LYS A 42 8.75 1.05 -9.09
CA LYS A 42 8.00 -0.04 -8.46
C LYS A 42 6.72 -0.39 -9.21
N VAL A 43 5.99 0.59 -9.74
CA VAL A 43 4.76 0.31 -10.51
C VAL A 43 5.12 -0.39 -11.81
N GLU A 44 6.16 0.05 -12.52
CA GLU A 44 6.61 -0.59 -13.75
C GLU A 44 7.11 -2.03 -13.51
N VAL A 45 7.87 -2.27 -12.44
CA VAL A 45 8.26 -3.63 -12.05
C VAL A 45 7.03 -4.50 -11.77
N ARG A 46 6.05 -3.98 -11.02
CA ARG A 46 4.82 -4.73 -10.71
C ARG A 46 4.00 -5.03 -11.98
N ILE A 47 3.89 -4.08 -12.89
CA ILE A 47 3.21 -4.26 -14.18
C ILE A 47 3.92 -5.37 -14.95
N LYS A 48 5.23 -5.28 -15.10
CA LYS A 48 6.02 -6.31 -15.80
C LYS A 48 5.86 -7.69 -15.15
N ASP A 49 6.02 -7.79 -13.83
CA ASP A 49 5.89 -9.06 -13.12
C ASP A 49 4.48 -9.67 -13.31
N MET A 50 3.43 -8.83 -13.31
CA MET A 50 2.08 -9.30 -13.54
C MET A 50 1.85 -9.74 -14.99
N HIS A 51 2.41 -9.03 -15.99
CA HIS A 51 2.39 -9.46 -17.39
C HIS A 51 3.01 -10.86 -17.56
N ASP A 52 4.22 -11.04 -17.03
CA ASP A 52 4.95 -12.29 -17.11
C ASP A 52 4.20 -13.44 -16.41
N ASN A 53 3.70 -13.20 -15.19
CA ASN A 53 2.98 -14.22 -14.41
C ASN A 53 1.65 -14.64 -15.04
N LEU A 54 1.01 -13.74 -15.79
CA LEU A 54 -0.24 -14.03 -16.51
C LEU A 54 0.03 -14.60 -17.91
N SER A 55 1.31 -14.66 -18.33
CA SER A 55 1.72 -15.14 -19.65
C SER A 55 0.92 -14.47 -20.77
N ILE A 56 0.80 -13.14 -20.70
CA ILE A 56 0.06 -12.35 -21.69
C ILE A 56 0.64 -12.63 -23.09
N ASN A 57 -0.24 -12.96 -24.02
CA ASN A 57 0.13 -13.29 -25.39
C ASN A 57 -0.18 -12.11 -26.35
N PRO A 58 0.30 -12.13 -27.61
CA PRO A 58 0.11 -11.03 -28.56
C PRO A 58 -1.35 -10.62 -28.81
N ALA A 59 -2.31 -11.55 -28.69
CA ALA A 59 -3.72 -11.24 -28.87
C ALA A 59 -4.32 -10.48 -27.67
N GLN A 60 -3.68 -10.56 -26.50
CA GLN A 60 -4.11 -9.94 -25.25
C GLN A 60 -3.43 -8.59 -24.98
N GLU A 61 -2.36 -8.24 -25.70
CA GLU A 61 -1.56 -7.04 -25.45
C GLU A 61 -2.37 -5.73 -25.46
N VAL A 62 -3.38 -5.62 -26.32
CA VAL A 62 -4.25 -4.44 -26.37
C VAL A 62 -5.09 -4.31 -25.09
N LEU A 63 -5.55 -5.43 -24.52
CA LEU A 63 -6.29 -5.44 -23.26
C LEU A 63 -5.35 -5.21 -22.08
N TRP A 64 -4.16 -5.81 -22.12
CA TRP A 64 -3.12 -5.60 -21.14
C TRP A 64 -2.67 -4.14 -21.04
N ALA A 65 -2.47 -3.46 -22.17
CA ALA A 65 -2.07 -2.06 -22.19
C ALA A 65 -3.04 -1.16 -21.40
N LYS A 66 -4.35 -1.44 -21.47
CA LYS A 66 -5.37 -0.73 -20.69
C LYS A 66 -5.25 -0.98 -19.20
N VAL A 67 -4.98 -2.23 -18.81
CA VAL A 67 -4.72 -2.60 -17.40
C VAL A 67 -3.49 -1.87 -16.88
N ALA A 68 -2.39 -1.89 -17.63
CA ALA A 68 -1.14 -1.22 -17.27
C ALA A 68 -1.32 0.31 -17.15
N GLU A 69 -2.01 0.93 -18.10
CA GLU A 69 -2.34 2.36 -18.07
C GLU A 69 -3.13 2.73 -16.80
N THR A 70 -4.21 2.00 -16.49
CA THR A 70 -4.99 2.24 -15.27
C THR A 70 -4.13 2.09 -14.00
N MET A 71 -3.27 1.07 -13.92
CA MET A 71 -2.36 0.90 -12.78
C MET A 71 -1.35 2.06 -12.63
N GLN A 72 -0.83 2.58 -13.74
CA GLN A 72 0.09 3.73 -13.73
C GLN A 72 -0.62 5.01 -13.30
N GLU A 73 -1.84 5.26 -13.80
CA GLU A 73 -2.64 6.42 -13.42
C GLU A 73 -3.00 6.40 -11.93
N ASP A 74 -3.48 5.25 -11.44
CA ASP A 74 -3.79 5.06 -10.02
C ASP A 74 -2.56 5.26 -9.13
N ALA A 75 -1.39 4.74 -9.54
CA ALA A 75 -0.15 4.94 -8.82
C ALA A 75 0.23 6.42 -8.72
N LYS A 76 0.11 7.20 -9.81
CA LYS A 76 0.38 8.65 -9.79
C LYS A 76 -0.52 9.39 -8.81
N VAL A 77 -1.80 9.03 -8.73
CA VAL A 77 -2.76 9.62 -7.78
C VAL A 77 -2.35 9.30 -6.34
N MET A 78 -2.06 8.03 -6.05
CA MET A 78 -1.66 7.58 -4.72
C MET A 78 -0.33 8.18 -4.27
N ASP A 79 0.63 8.29 -5.17
CA ASP A 79 1.93 8.93 -4.91
C ASP A 79 1.75 10.39 -4.54
N LYS A 80 0.94 11.14 -5.31
CA LYS A 80 0.66 12.55 -5.03
C LYS A 80 0.04 12.73 -3.65
N LEU A 81 -0.96 11.92 -3.30
CA LEU A 81 -1.64 12.04 -1.99
C LEU A 81 -0.72 11.64 -0.83
N THR A 82 0.06 10.58 -1.01
CA THR A 82 1.01 10.12 0.02
C THR A 82 2.15 11.12 0.22
N GLN A 83 2.66 11.71 -0.87
CA GLN A 83 3.69 12.74 -0.81
C GLN A 83 3.15 14.02 -0.14
N ALA A 84 1.96 14.50 -0.53
CA ALA A 84 1.34 15.65 0.10
C ALA A 84 1.15 15.44 1.61
N ARG A 85 0.68 14.26 2.02
CA ARG A 85 0.57 13.90 3.43
C ARG A 85 1.93 13.91 4.14
N ALA A 86 2.96 13.33 3.52
CA ALA A 86 4.30 13.28 4.10
C ALA A 86 4.92 14.68 4.25
N ASP A 87 4.74 15.56 3.27
CA ASP A 87 5.25 16.93 3.27
C ASP A 87 4.59 17.78 4.36
N HIS A 88 3.31 17.52 4.67
CA HIS A 88 2.56 18.25 5.71
C HIS A 88 2.53 17.53 7.06
N ALA A 89 3.22 16.40 7.23
CA ALA A 89 3.11 15.53 8.40
C ALA A 89 3.40 16.22 9.75
N LYS A 90 4.18 17.30 9.76
CA LYS A 90 4.54 18.05 10.98
C LYS A 90 3.57 19.17 11.32
N ASP A 91 2.77 19.62 10.36
CA ASP A 91 1.96 20.83 10.44
C ASP A 91 0.44 20.53 10.39
N MET A 92 0.05 19.28 10.15
CA MET A 92 -1.35 18.86 10.16
C MET A 92 -1.96 18.88 11.56
N THR A 93 -3.19 19.40 11.67
CA THR A 93 -4.02 19.13 12.85
C THR A 93 -4.49 17.68 12.86
N ALA A 94 -5.02 17.19 13.99
CA ALA A 94 -5.61 15.86 14.06
C ALA A 94 -6.76 15.65 13.05
N ILE A 95 -7.50 16.71 12.71
CA ILE A 95 -8.58 16.62 11.72
C ILE A 95 -8.02 16.55 10.29
N ASP A 96 -6.94 17.27 10.00
CA ASP A 96 -6.29 17.21 8.68
C ASP A 96 -5.61 15.84 8.45
N ASP A 97 -5.05 15.26 9.50
CA ASP A 97 -4.50 13.90 9.48
C ASP A 97 -5.58 12.84 9.15
N LEU A 98 -6.78 12.97 9.74
CA LEU A 98 -7.92 12.10 9.43
C LEU A 98 -8.45 12.33 8.00
N LYS A 99 -8.56 13.58 7.55
CA LYS A 99 -9.01 13.90 6.19
C LYS A 99 -8.07 13.33 5.13
N SER A 100 -6.76 13.49 5.29
CA SER A 100 -5.79 12.91 4.36
C SER A 100 -5.84 11.39 4.34
N TYR A 101 -6.23 10.72 5.43
CA TYR A 101 -6.44 9.26 5.43
C TYR A 101 -7.69 8.90 4.62
N ALA A 102 -8.78 9.65 4.82
CA ALA A 102 -10.01 9.47 4.07
C ALA A 102 -9.81 9.67 2.56
N GLU A 103 -9.04 10.69 2.16
CA GLU A 103 -8.69 10.95 0.76
C GLU A 103 -7.88 9.80 0.14
N ILE A 104 -6.82 9.34 0.80
CA ILE A 104 -6.00 8.20 0.34
C ILE A 104 -6.85 6.93 0.21
N THR A 105 -7.70 6.65 1.21
CA THR A 105 -8.57 5.47 1.20
C THR A 105 -9.60 5.54 0.07
N THR A 106 -10.16 6.73 -0.16
CA THR A 106 -11.12 6.98 -1.25
C THR A 106 -10.46 6.79 -2.60
N ALA A 107 -9.29 7.38 -2.82
CA ALA A 107 -8.52 7.21 -4.06
C ALA A 107 -8.16 5.75 -4.32
N HIS A 108 -7.80 5.00 -3.27
CA HIS A 108 -7.52 3.57 -3.41
C HIS A 108 -8.77 2.77 -3.84
N ALA A 109 -9.92 3.05 -3.23
CA ALA A 109 -11.18 2.42 -3.61
C ALA A 109 -11.60 2.76 -5.05
N ASP A 110 -11.38 4.01 -5.47
CA ASP A 110 -11.70 4.45 -6.83
C ASP A 110 -10.76 3.83 -7.87
N GLY A 111 -9.47 3.70 -7.57
CA GLY A 111 -8.53 2.96 -8.42
C GLY A 111 -8.96 1.50 -8.64
N ILE A 112 -9.37 0.81 -7.57
CA ILE A 112 -9.92 -0.56 -7.70
C ILE A 112 -11.17 -0.58 -8.60
N LYS A 113 -12.10 0.37 -8.43
CA LYS A 113 -13.29 0.47 -9.29
C LYS A 113 -12.93 0.69 -10.76
N ASN A 114 -11.88 1.46 -11.04
CA ASN A 114 -11.40 1.72 -12.40
C ASN A 114 -10.69 0.50 -13.00
N LEU A 115 -9.94 -0.25 -12.19
CA LEU A 115 -9.21 -1.43 -12.62
C LEU A 115 -10.12 -2.62 -12.95
N ILE A 116 -11.22 -2.81 -12.21
CA ILE A 116 -12.16 -3.92 -12.38
C ILE A 116 -12.62 -4.11 -13.84
N PRO A 117 -13.18 -3.10 -14.54
CA PRO A 117 -13.70 -3.31 -15.90
C PRO A 117 -12.60 -3.65 -16.92
N VAL A 118 -11.42 -3.01 -16.84
CA VAL A 118 -10.31 -3.29 -17.77
C VAL A 118 -9.70 -4.67 -17.51
N PHE A 119 -9.59 -5.06 -16.25
CA PHE A 119 -9.10 -6.40 -15.88
C PHE A 119 -10.12 -7.48 -16.20
N SER A 120 -11.43 -7.23 -16.04
CA SER A 120 -12.49 -8.16 -16.46
C SER A 120 -12.40 -8.49 -17.94
N ALA A 121 -12.25 -7.48 -18.79
CA ALA A 121 -12.10 -7.69 -20.23
C ALA A 121 -10.86 -8.54 -20.57
N LEU A 122 -9.73 -8.29 -19.90
CA LEU A 122 -8.53 -9.11 -20.05
C LEU A 122 -8.79 -10.55 -19.57
N TYR A 123 -9.34 -10.72 -18.36
CA TYR A 123 -9.63 -12.02 -17.75
C TYR A 123 -10.57 -12.86 -18.62
N ASP A 124 -11.58 -12.27 -19.23
CA ASP A 124 -12.50 -13.00 -20.12
C ASP A 124 -11.80 -13.54 -21.37
N SER A 125 -10.72 -12.89 -21.82
CA SER A 125 -9.89 -13.34 -22.96
C SER A 125 -8.81 -14.38 -22.60
N MET A 126 -8.66 -14.70 -21.31
CA MET A 126 -7.64 -15.64 -20.82
C MET A 126 -8.04 -17.11 -20.99
N SER A 127 -7.04 -17.98 -21.18
CA SER A 127 -7.23 -19.44 -21.04
C SER A 127 -7.56 -19.82 -19.59
N ASP A 128 -8.03 -21.05 -19.37
CA ASP A 128 -8.32 -21.54 -18.01
C ASP A 128 -7.07 -21.56 -17.12
N GLU A 129 -5.90 -21.87 -17.68
CA GLU A 129 -4.62 -21.82 -16.97
C GLU A 129 -4.24 -20.39 -16.58
N GLN A 130 -4.42 -19.42 -17.48
CA GLN A 130 -4.16 -18.01 -17.22
C GLN A 130 -5.13 -17.46 -16.16
N LYS A 131 -6.43 -17.81 -16.22
CA LYS A 131 -7.42 -17.45 -15.19
C LYS A 131 -7.03 -17.99 -13.82
N LYS A 132 -6.61 -19.26 -13.73
CA LYS A 132 -6.12 -19.85 -12.48
C LYS A 132 -4.86 -19.14 -11.95
N ALA A 133 -3.95 -18.73 -12.84
CA ALA A 133 -2.78 -17.94 -12.47
C ALA A 133 -3.20 -16.56 -11.91
N ALA A 134 -4.13 -15.87 -12.57
CA ALA A 134 -4.70 -14.61 -12.11
C ALA A 134 -5.36 -14.77 -10.73
N ASP A 135 -6.25 -15.74 -10.56
CA ASP A 135 -6.93 -15.99 -9.27
C ASP A 135 -5.91 -16.25 -8.15
N THR A 136 -4.85 -16.99 -8.46
CA THR A 136 -3.76 -17.27 -7.50
C THR A 136 -3.01 -16.00 -7.13
N LEU A 137 -2.65 -15.18 -8.12
CA LEU A 137 -1.95 -13.91 -7.91
C LEU A 137 -2.72 -12.98 -6.96
N PHE A 138 -4.04 -12.85 -7.16
CA PHE A 138 -4.88 -11.98 -6.34
C PHE A 138 -5.23 -12.56 -4.96
N ARG A 139 -5.32 -13.90 -4.80
CA ARG A 139 -5.49 -14.53 -3.46
C ARG A 139 -4.27 -14.37 -2.55
N HIS A 140 -3.06 -14.32 -3.09
CA HIS A 140 -1.83 -14.25 -2.29
C HIS A 140 -1.54 -12.86 -1.71
N VAL A 141 -2.26 -11.83 -2.13
CA VAL A 141 -2.15 -10.48 -1.55
C VAL A 141 -2.62 -10.44 -0.08
N ASP A 142 -3.49 -11.37 0.33
CA ASP A 142 -4.05 -11.43 1.70
C ASP A 142 -3.15 -12.12 2.74
N HIS A 143 -2.01 -12.72 2.37
CA HIS A 143 -1.27 -13.63 3.26
C HIS A 143 0.11 -13.16 3.76
N LYS A 144 0.55 -11.92 3.50
CA LYS A 144 1.82 -11.40 4.05
C LYS A 144 1.76 -10.84 5.47
N HIS A 145 0.72 -11.14 6.25
CA HIS A 145 0.65 -10.87 7.69
C HIS A 145 0.41 -12.15 8.50
N GLY A 146 1.34 -13.10 8.41
CA GLY A 146 1.37 -14.31 9.23
C GLY A 146 2.47 -14.28 10.30
N HIS A 147 2.09 -13.96 11.53
CA HIS A 147 2.70 -14.32 12.82
C HIS A 147 4.21 -14.67 12.87
N LYS A 148 5.03 -13.76 13.43
CA LYS A 148 6.20 -14.20 14.21
C LYS A 148 5.70 -14.80 15.53
N LYS A 149 5.89 -16.11 15.74
CA LYS A 149 5.74 -16.72 17.07
C LYS A 149 6.73 -16.05 18.03
N PRO A 150 6.33 -15.60 19.23
CA PRO A 150 7.29 -15.21 20.25
C PRO A 150 8.07 -16.46 20.67
N ALA A 151 9.40 -16.32 20.76
CA ALA A 151 10.27 -17.35 21.31
C ALA A 151 9.97 -17.50 22.81
N ASP A 152 9.68 -18.73 23.23
CA ASP A 152 9.53 -19.09 24.64
C ASP A 152 10.81 -18.71 25.41
N LYS A 153 10.61 -18.12 26.59
CA LYS A 153 11.62 -17.97 27.65
C LYS A 153 11.17 -18.77 28.86
#